data_AF-A0A6V7LQM1-F1
#
_entry.id   AF-A0A6V7LQM1-F1
#
_cell.length_a   1.000
_cell.length_b   1.000
_cell.length_c   1.000
_cell.angle_alpha   90.00
_cell.angle_beta   90.00
_cell.angle_gamma   90.00
#
_symmetry.space_group_name_H-M   'P 1'
#
loop_
_entity.id
_entity.type
_entity.pdbx_description
1 polymer ?
#
loop_
_entity_poly.entity_id
_entity_poly.type
_entity_poly.pdbx_seq_one_letter_code
_entity_poly.pdbx_strand_id
1 'polypeptide(L)' 'VYTESVPQDLRIDHEVMRVSATDIDDGINSVVTYNLTTRLTQDQGYFRIDEKTGVIFLNKTID' A
#
# COMPACT_ATOMS: atom_id res chain seq x y z
N VAL A 1 -1.67 -13.47 -4.44
CA VAL A 1 -0.60 -13.03 -3.53
C VAL A 1 0.17 -11.93 -4.26
N TYR A 2 0.38 -10.78 -3.62
CA TYR A 2 1.14 -9.65 -4.17
C TYR A 2 2.56 -9.69 -3.61
N THR A 3 3.56 -9.44 -4.43
CA THR A 3 4.97 -9.44 -4.03
C THR A 3 5.71 -8.43 -4.88
N GLU A 4 6.57 -7.63 -4.27
CA GLU A 4 7.45 -6.72 -5.01
C GLU A 4 8.82 -6.54 -4.32
N SER A 5 9.86 -6.30 -5.12
CA SER A 5 11.21 -5.95 -4.72
C SER A 5 11.43 -4.44 -4.83
N VAL A 6 11.86 -3.81 -3.75
CA VAL A 6 12.05 -2.35 -3.68
C VAL A 6 13.54 -2.04 -3.64
N PRO A 7 14.08 -1.23 -4.57
CA PRO A 7 15.46 -0.75 -4.50
C PRO A 7 15.70 0.11 -3.26
N GLN A 8 16.86 -0.01 -2.62
CA GLN A 8 17.22 0.79 -1.44
C GLN A 8 17.29 2.31 -1.74
N ASP A 9 17.64 2.67 -2.98
CA ASP A 9 17.77 4.05 -3.44
C ASP A 9 16.46 4.64 -3.99
N LEU A 10 15.35 3.92 -3.82
CA LEU A 10 14.05 4.39 -4.22
C LEU A 10 13.68 5.67 -3.46
N ARG A 11 13.16 6.66 -4.20
CA ARG A 11 12.79 7.95 -3.63
C ARG A 11 11.49 7.83 -2.81
N ILE A 12 11.40 8.61 -1.75
CA ILE A 12 10.15 8.81 -1.01
C ILE A 12 9.06 9.30 -1.99
N ASP A 13 7.82 8.89 -1.73
CA ASP A 13 6.62 9.12 -2.55
C ASP A 13 6.60 8.41 -3.91
N HIS A 14 7.59 7.56 -4.19
CA HIS A 14 7.51 6.67 -5.34
C HIS A 14 6.45 5.58 -5.13
N GLU A 15 5.69 5.28 -6.18
CA GLU A 15 4.76 4.16 -6.22
C GLU A 15 5.54 2.84 -6.16
N VAL A 16 5.24 2.01 -5.17
CA VAL A 16 5.84 0.69 -5.01
C VAL A 16 5.00 -0.35 -5.74
N MET A 17 3.69 -0.35 -5.48
CA MET A 17 2.76 -1.23 -6.17
C MET A 17 1.32 -0.78 -5.97
N ARG A 18 0.40 -1.35 -6.74
CA ARG A 18 -1.05 -1.21 -6.55
C ARG A 18 -1.69 -2.56 -6.23
N VAL A 19 -2.53 -2.57 -5.20
CA VAL A 19 -3.39 -3.72 -4.88
C VAL A 19 -4.84 -3.45 -5.27
N SER A 20 -5.59 -4.51 -5.55
CA SER A 20 -7.02 -4.43 -5.80
C SER A 20 -7.79 -5.44 -4.96
N ALA A 21 -8.94 -5.02 -4.44
CA ALA A 21 -9.99 -5.88 -3.91
C ALA A 21 -11.30 -5.57 -4.65
N THR A 22 -12.14 -6.59 -4.81
CA THR A 22 -13.43 -6.50 -5.53
C THR A 22 -14.52 -6.97 -4.59
N ASP A 23 -15.52 -6.12 -4.38
CA ASP A 23 -16.80 -6.49 -3.77
C ASP A 23 -17.83 -6.74 -4.88
N ILE A 24 -18.72 -7.72 -4.69
CA ILE A 24 -19.72 -8.14 -5.69
C ILE A 24 -21.06 -7.41 -5.52
N ASP A 25 -21.25 -6.68 -4.43
CA ASP A 25 -22.44 -5.86 -4.21
C ASP A 25 -22.38 -4.61 -5.10
N ASP A 26 -23.54 -3.97 -5.33
CA ASP A 26 -23.66 -2.72 -6.08
C ASP A 26 -23.88 -1.50 -5.16
N GLY A 27 -23.38 -0.33 -5.58
CA GLY A 27 -23.63 0.95 -4.92
C GLY A 27 -22.62 1.31 -3.80
N ILE A 28 -23.08 2.04 -2.77
CA ILE A 28 -22.21 2.47 -1.65
C ILE A 28 -21.64 1.27 -0.88
N ASN A 29 -22.34 0.13 -0.90
CA ASN A 29 -21.89 -1.10 -0.27
C ASN A 29 -20.67 -1.74 -0.98
N SER A 30 -20.32 -1.26 -2.18
CA SER A 30 -19.14 -1.70 -2.93
C SER A 30 -17.89 -0.85 -2.65
N VAL A 31 -17.96 0.13 -1.75
CA VAL A 31 -16.83 1.04 -1.48
C VAL A 31 -15.74 0.30 -0.70
N VAL A 32 -14.69 -0.08 -1.41
CA VAL A 32 -13.47 -0.66 -0.83
C VAL A 32 -12.60 0.46 -0.25
N THR A 33 -12.21 0.29 1.02
CA THR A 33 -11.24 1.16 1.70
C THR A 33 -10.01 0.36 2.08
N TYR A 34 -8.83 0.84 1.70
CA TYR A 34 -7.56 0.15 1.93
C TYR A 34 -6.86 0.65 3.20
N ASN A 35 -6.27 -0.27 3.96
CA ASN A 35 -5.41 0.05 5.10
C ASN A 35 -4.20 -0.91 5.11
N LEU A 36 -3.04 -0.41 5.53
CA LEU A 36 -1.79 -1.16 5.57
C LEU A 36 -1.31 -1.31 7.01
N THR A 37 -1.14 -2.54 7.46
CA THR A 37 -0.60 -2.89 8.79
C THR A 37 0.66 -3.71 8.63
N THR A 38 1.62 -3.48 9.54
CA THR A 38 2.88 -4.24 9.57
C THR A 38 2.83 -5.27 10.69
N ARG A 39 3.50 -6.41 10.50
CA ARG A 39 3.67 -7.40 11.57
C ARG A 39 4.75 -7.01 12.56
N LEU A 40 5.81 -6.37 12.08
CA LEU A 40 6.92 -5.91 12.89
C LEU A 40 6.79 -4.40 13.12
N THR A 41 6.94 -3.98 14.37
CA THR A 41 6.90 -2.56 14.74
C THR A 41 8.03 -1.76 14.08
N GLN A 42 9.18 -2.39 13.83
CA GLN A 42 10.32 -1.76 13.17
C GLN A 42 10.04 -1.38 11.71
N ASP A 43 9.13 -2.11 11.04
CA ASP A 43 8.75 -1.85 9.65
C ASP A 43 7.68 -0.74 9.54
N GLN A 44 7.21 -0.22 10.68
CA GLN A 44 6.09 0.69 10.71
C GLN A 44 6.43 2.05 10.08
N GLY A 45 5.60 2.44 9.11
CA GLY A 45 5.70 3.72 8.43
C GLY A 45 6.74 3.78 7.32
N TYR A 46 7.38 2.66 6.93
CA TYR A 46 8.16 2.60 5.67
C TYR A 46 7.28 2.74 4.45
N PHE A 47 6.05 2.23 4.52
CA PHE A 47 5.08 2.28 3.42
C PHE A 47 3.79 2.94 3.89
N ARG A 48 3.13 3.63 2.95
CA ARG A 48 1.76 4.15 3.12
C ARG A 48 0.89 3.64 1.98
N ILE A 49 -0.40 3.46 2.23
CA ILE A 49 -1.37 3.11 1.19
C ILE A 49 -2.38 4.24 1.01
N ASP A 50 -2.72 4.55 -0.23
CA ASP A 50 -3.87 5.40 -0.53
C ASP A 50 -5.15 4.59 -0.34
N GLU A 51 -6.00 5.08 0.56
CA GLU A 51 -7.20 4.37 1.04
C GLU A 51 -8.25 4.13 -0.04
N LYS A 52 -8.21 4.87 -1.16
CA LYS A 52 -9.23 4.82 -2.23
C LYS A 52 -8.74 4.05 -3.45
N THR A 53 -7.44 4.11 -3.72
CA THR A 53 -6.85 3.56 -4.95
C THR A 53 -6.09 2.26 -4.73
N GLY A 54 -5.73 1.95 -3.48
CA GLY A 54 -4.91 0.78 -3.15
C GLY A 54 -3.45 0.93 -3.60
N VAL A 55 -3.00 2.13 -3.95
CA VAL A 55 -1.60 2.39 -4.31
C VAL A 55 -0.74 2.50 -3.05
N ILE A 56 0.30 1.68 -2.99
CA ILE A 56 1.29 1.66 -1.93
C ILE A 56 2.49 2.51 -2.37
N PHE A 57 2.89 3.44 -1.51
CA PHE A 57 4.03 4.34 -1.73
C PHE A 57 5.11 4.11 -0.69
N LEU A 58 6.35 4.38 -1.08
CA LEU A 58 7.45 4.50 -0.13
C LEU A 58 7.28 5.79 0.68
N ASN A 59 7.26 5.66 2.00
CA ASN A 59 7.02 6.77 2.93
C ASN A 59 8.29 7.19 3.69
N LYS A 60 9.30 6.32 3.75
CA LYS A 60 10.62 6.60 4.35
C LYS A 60 11.72 5.99 3.49
N THR A 61 12.90 6.57 3.53
CA THR A 61 14.09 6.00 2.89
C THR A 61 14.39 4.62 3.47
N ILE A 62 14.88 3.72 2.62
CA ILE A 62 15.45 2.44 3.05
C ILE A 62 16.96 2.66 3.15
N ASP A 63 17.52 2.49 4.34
CA ASP A 63 18.95 2.66 4.63
C ASP A 63 19.71 1.32 4.68
#